data_AF-A0A1J1AAB7-F1
#
_entry.id   AF-A0A1J1AAB7-F1
#
_cell.length_a   1.000
_cell.length_b   1.000
_cell.length_c   1.000
_cell.angle_alpha   90.00
_cell.angle_beta   90.00
_cell.angle_gamma   90.00
#
_symmetry.space_group_name_H-M   'P 1'
#
loop_
_entity.id
_entity.type
_entity.pdbx_description
1 polymer ?
#
loop_
_entity_poly.entity_id
_entity_poly.type
_entity_poly.pdbx_seq_one_letter_code
_entity_poly.pdbx_strand_id
1 'polypeptide(L)'
;MIDDTEDETRTVEIPERTAQIIADRLSWTDFETVDEYVTFALGQLLREIDRHDDPSAHTGSDGETADVDSRHTDEAVADRLESLGYL
;
A
#
# COMPACT_ATOMS: atom_id res chain seq x y z
N MET A 1 -16.79 9.17 -30.66
CA MET A 1 -17.53 8.21 -29.80
C MET A 1 -16.63 8.00 -28.62
N ILE A 2 -16.90 8.70 -27.51
CA ILE A 2 -16.19 8.47 -26.26
C ILE A 2 -16.88 7.22 -25.71
N ASP A 3 -16.12 6.14 -25.61
CA ASP A 3 -16.56 4.91 -24.97
C ASP A 3 -16.67 5.25 -23.48
N ASP A 4 -17.90 5.43 -23.01
CA ASP A 4 -18.21 5.45 -21.58
C ASP A 4 -17.94 4.01 -21.14
N THR A 5 -16.71 3.72 -20.71
CA THR A 5 -16.40 2.47 -20.02
C THR A 5 -17.14 2.54 -18.69
N GLU A 6 -18.42 2.19 -18.70
CA GLU A 6 -19.17 1.86 -17.51
C GLU A 6 -18.38 0.74 -16.82
N ASP A 7 -17.63 1.08 -15.77
CA ASP A 7 -16.86 0.10 -15.00
C ASP A 7 -17.81 -1.04 -14.62
N GLU A 8 -17.50 -2.27 -15.07
CA GLU A 8 -18.35 -3.44 -14.83
C GLU A 8 -18.48 -3.66 -13.32
N THR A 9 -19.65 -3.31 -12.77
CA THR A 9 -19.93 -3.50 -11.35
C THR A 9 -20.39 -4.93 -11.09
N ARG A 10 -19.95 -5.50 -9.96
CA ARG A 10 -20.36 -6.84 -9.54
C ARG A 10 -20.81 -6.82 -8.08
N THR A 11 -22.00 -7.35 -7.82
CA THR A 11 -22.54 -7.44 -6.47
C THR A 11 -21.92 -8.60 -5.69
N VAL A 12 -21.55 -8.34 -4.45
CA VAL A 12 -21.05 -9.35 -3.50
C VAL A 12 -21.93 -9.37 -2.26
N GLU A 13 -22.28 -10.56 -1.80
CA GLU A 13 -23.03 -10.73 -0.56
C GLU A 13 -22.06 -10.77 0.61
N ILE A 14 -22.25 -9.85 1.57
CA ILE A 14 -21.45 -9.77 2.79
C ILE A 14 -22.33 -10.01 4.02
N PRO A 15 -21.78 -10.55 5.13
CA PRO A 15 -22.53 -10.69 6.35
C PRO A 15 -23.07 -9.34 6.85
N GLU A 16 -24.32 -9.34 7.34
CA GLU A 16 -25.01 -8.13 7.83
C GLU A 16 -24.19 -7.35 8.86
N ARG A 17 -23.50 -8.07 9.75
CA ARG A 17 -22.62 -7.47 10.76
C ARG A 17 -21.49 -6.67 10.13
N THR A 18 -20.91 -7.17 9.05
CA THR A 18 -19.83 -6.50 8.32
C THR A 18 -20.36 -5.28 7.58
N ALA A 19 -21.52 -5.41 6.93
CA ALA A 19 -22.19 -4.29 6.27
C ALA A 19 -22.49 -3.14 7.23
N GLN A 20 -22.98 -3.45 8.43
CA GLN A 20 -23.23 -2.46 9.48
C GLN A 20 -21.95 -1.75 9.95
N ILE A 21 -20.85 -2.48 10.13
CA ILE A 21 -19.56 -1.87 10.52
C ILE A 21 -19.06 -0.93 9.43
N ILE A 22 -19.20 -1.32 8.16
CA ILE A 22 -18.82 -0.49 7.01
C ILE A 22 -19.66 0.79 6.98
N ALA A 23 -20.99 0.66 7.13
CA ALA A 23 -21.90 1.81 7.15
C ALA A 23 -21.65 2.75 8.34
N ASP A 24 -21.37 2.22 9.54
CA ASP A 24 -21.05 3.03 10.73
C ASP A 24 -19.74 3.81 10.54
N ARG A 25 -18.75 3.19 9.88
CA ARG A 25 -17.48 3.83 9.55
C ARG A 25 -17.58 4.89 8.46
N LEU A 26 -18.56 4.80 7.55
CA LEU A 26 -18.74 5.77 6.48
C LEU A 26 -18.84 7.21 7.03
N SER A 27 -19.54 7.39 8.15
CA SER A 27 -19.69 8.68 8.86
C SER A 27 -18.37 9.34 9.28
N TRP A 28 -17.28 8.58 9.34
CA TRP A 28 -15.96 9.01 9.81
C TRP A 28 -14.97 9.17 8.65
N THR A 29 -15.46 9.10 7.42
CA THR A 29 -14.64 9.14 6.20
C THR A 29 -15.12 10.23 5.27
N ASP A 30 -14.27 10.62 4.33
CA ASP A 30 -14.59 11.63 3.30
C ASP A 30 -15.45 11.07 2.15
N PHE A 31 -15.90 9.82 2.25
CA PHE A 31 -16.68 9.15 1.20
C PHE A 31 -18.18 9.45 1.35
N GLU A 32 -18.84 9.67 0.21
CA GLU A 32 -20.27 10.01 0.19
C GLU A 32 -21.17 8.76 0.13
N THR A 33 -20.60 7.62 -0.32
CA THR A 33 -21.35 6.37 -0.49
C THR A 33 -20.59 5.16 0.06
N VAL A 34 -21.34 4.13 0.44
CA VAL A 34 -20.78 2.85 0.88
C VAL A 34 -19.98 2.21 -0.25
N ASP A 35 -20.47 2.27 -1.49
CA ASP A 35 -19.82 1.67 -2.65
C ASP A 35 -18.43 2.29 -2.91
N GLU A 36 -18.31 3.62 -2.81
CA GLU A 36 -17.05 4.33 -2.95
C GLU A 36 -16.05 3.94 -1.84
N TYR A 37 -16.52 3.93 -0.59
CA TYR A 37 -15.70 3.53 0.55
C TYR A 37 -15.21 2.09 0.43
N VAL A 38 -16.09 1.17 0.04
CA VAL A 38 -15.77 -0.26 -0.12
C VAL A 38 -14.81 -0.47 -1.28
N THR A 39 -15.01 0.23 -2.41
CA THR A 39 -14.10 0.16 -3.57
C THR A 39 -12.69 0.60 -3.19
N PHE A 40 -12.57 1.72 -2.47
CA PHE A 40 -11.28 2.20 -1.99
C PHE A 40 -10.65 1.22 -0.98
N ALA A 41 -11.42 0.77 0.02
CA ALA A 41 -10.93 -0.13 1.06
C ALA A 41 -10.45 -1.48 0.49
N LEU A 42 -11.20 -2.07 -0.44
CA LEU A 42 -10.82 -3.31 -1.12
C LEU A 42 -9.59 -3.10 -2.00
N GLY A 43 -9.51 -1.99 -2.74
CA GLY A 43 -8.34 -1.66 -3.55
C GLY A 43 -7.06 -1.54 -2.72
N GLN A 44 -7.14 -0.90 -1.55
CA GLN A 44 -6.00 -0.81 -0.63
C GLN A 44 -5.63 -2.17 -0.03
N LEU A 45 -6.62 -2.97 0.35
CA LEU A 45 -6.38 -4.31 0.88
C LEU A 45 -5.67 -5.21 -0.15
N LEU A 46 -6.11 -5.19 -1.42
CA LEU A 46 -5.49 -5.97 -2.48
C LEU A 46 -4.04 -5.54 -2.74
N ARG A 47 -3.77 -4.22 -2.78
CA ARG A 47 -2.40 -3.71 -2.91
C ARG A 47 -1.51 -4.11 -1.75
N GLU A 48 -2.04 -4.13 -0.53
CA GLU A 48 -1.29 -4.54 0.66
C GLU A 48 -0.97 -6.04 0.61
N ILE A 49 -1.93 -6.87 0.18
CA ILE A 49 -1.71 -8.30 -0.02
C ILE A 49 -0.64 -8.54 -1.09
N ASP A 50 -0.73 -7.85 -2.24
CA ASP A 50 0.28 -7.95 -3.31
C ASP A 50 1.67 -7.53 -2.83
N ARG A 51 1.76 -6.48 -1.99
CA ARG A 51 3.03 -6.04 -1.39
C ARG A 51 3.59 -7.05 -0.39
N HIS A 52 2.73 -7.78 0.31
CA HIS A 52 3.14 -8.79 1.29
C HIS A 52 3.53 -10.14 0.66
N ASP A 53 2.91 -10.50 -0.46
CA ASP A 53 3.23 -11.74 -1.20
C ASP A 53 4.46 -11.60 -2.10
N ASP A 54 4.91 -10.37 -2.39
CA ASP A 54 6.19 -10.11 -3.05
C ASP A 54 7.28 -9.80 -2.00
N PRO A 55 8.18 -10.75 -1.68
CA PRO A 55 9.26 -10.51 -0.72
C PRO A 55 10.29 -9.48 -1.20
N SER A 56 10.17 -8.96 -2.42
CA SER A 56 10.98 -7.85 -2.96
C SER A 56 10.28 -6.48 -2.86
N ALA A 57 9.01 -6.41 -2.42
CA ALA A 57 8.22 -5.18 -2.36
C ALA A 57 8.30 -4.43 -1.01
N HIS A 58 9.25 -4.79 -0.13
CA HIS A 58 9.63 -4.01 1.06
C HIS A 58 10.40 -2.71 0.76
N THR A 59 10.37 -2.23 -0.49
CA THR A 59 10.94 -0.94 -0.87
C THR A 59 9.89 -0.11 -1.60
N GLY A 60 9.12 0.71 -0.88
CA GLY A 60 8.45 1.86 -1.52
C GLY A 60 7.02 2.15 -1.08
N SER A 61 6.87 2.68 0.13
CA SER A 61 5.87 3.67 0.60
C SER A 61 5.73 3.44 2.10
N ASP A 62 6.38 4.19 2.99
CA ASP A 62 6.43 5.65 3.07
C ASP A 62 7.84 6.17 3.37
N GLY A 63 8.23 7.24 2.67
CA GLY A 63 9.23 8.19 3.15
C GLY A 63 10.69 7.92 2.76
N GLU A 64 11.15 8.70 1.79
CA GLU A 64 12.54 9.12 1.57
C GLU A 64 13.50 8.19 0.79
N THR A 65 14.06 8.78 -0.26
CA THR A 65 15.27 8.40 -1.02
C THR A 65 15.20 7.17 -1.92
N ALA A 66 14.73 7.42 -3.13
CA ALA A 66 15.32 6.81 -4.31
C ALA A 66 16.77 7.33 -4.46
N ASP A 67 17.75 6.53 -4.10
CA ASP A 67 19.13 6.57 -4.62
C ASP A 67 19.64 5.15 -4.34
N VAL A 68 19.90 4.32 -5.35
CA VAL A 68 21.20 4.30 -6.05
C VAL A 68 22.34 4.24 -5.03
N ASP A 69 23.27 3.32 -5.27
CA ASP A 69 24.60 3.33 -4.66
C ASP A 69 24.86 2.37 -3.47
N SER A 70 24.64 1.07 -3.72
CA SER A 70 25.30 0.02 -2.93
C SER A 70 26.85 0.07 -3.00
N ARG A 71 27.47 0.90 -3.84
CA ARG A 71 28.94 1.10 -3.83
C ARG A 71 29.37 2.13 -2.79
N HIS A 72 28.59 3.19 -2.58
CA HIS A 72 28.83 4.18 -1.52
C HIS A 72 28.66 3.62 -0.11
N THR A 73 27.83 2.57 0.03
CA THR A 73 27.60 1.90 1.31
C THR A 73 28.84 1.10 1.74
N ASP A 74 29.54 0.43 0.82
CA ASP A 74 30.76 -0.33 1.14
C ASP A 74 31.91 0.57 1.64
N GLU A 75 32.09 1.73 1.02
CA GLU A 75 33.15 2.68 1.39
C GLU A 75 32.86 3.34 2.76
N ALA A 76 31.60 3.67 3.04
CA ALA A 76 31.17 4.20 4.34
C ALA A 76 31.21 3.14 5.47
N VAL A 77 30.98 1.87 5.14
CA VAL A 77 31.13 0.76 6.10
C VAL A 77 32.62 0.47 6.35
N ALA A 78 33.48 0.53 5.34
CA ALA A 78 34.91 0.32 5.47
C ALA A 78 35.57 1.36 6.40
N ASP A 79 35.30 2.66 6.19
CA ASP A 79 35.80 3.74 7.05
C ASP A 79 35.38 3.57 8.52
N ARG A 80 34.14 3.11 8.75
CA ARG A 80 33.63 2.85 10.10
C ARG A 80 34.28 1.64 10.75
N LEU A 81 34.63 0.62 9.99
CA LEU A 81 35.31 -0.59 10.49
C LEU A 81 36.79 -0.33 10.79
N GLU A 82 37.48 0.46 9.97
CA GLU A 82 38.85 0.92 10.23
C GLU A 82 38.92 1.78 11.51
N SER A 83 37.97 2.71 11.69
CA SER A 83 37.90 3.54 12.90
C SER A 83 37.64 2.74 14.19
N LEU A 84 36.99 1.58 14.08
CA LEU A 84 36.72 0.68 15.20
C LEU A 84 37.81 -0.41 15.37
N GLY A 85 38.81 -0.43 14.50
CA GLY A 85 39.97 -1.33 14.56
C GLY A 85 39.70 -2.77 14.13
N TYR A 86 38.66 -2.98 13.31
CA TYR A 86 38.31 -4.30 12.79
C TYR A 86 38.95 -4.62 11.42
N LEU A 87 39.61 -3.64 10.79
CA LEU A 87 40.41 -3.77 9.56
C LEU A 87 41.90 -3.62 9.87
#